data_AF-A0A368GLA5-F1
#
_entry.id   AF-A0A368GLA5-F1
#
_cell.length_a   1.000
_cell.length_b   1.000
_cell.length_c   1.000
_cell.angle_alpha   90.00
_cell.angle_beta   90.00
_cell.angle_gamma   90.00
#
_symmetry.space_group_name_H-M   'P 1'
#
loop_
_entity.id
_entity.type
_entity.pdbx_description
1 polymer ?
#
loop_
_entity_poly.entity_id
_entity_poly.type
_entity_poly.pdbx_seq_one_letter_code
_entity_poly.pdbx_strand_id
1 'polypeptide(L)'
;MQWQIEPQFVGSFDVGEHVYFFFREIAIESGGLERNVYSRVARVCKKDIGGRVVLRQVWTSFLKARLNCSISAQYPYYFDRIQAVTRVETSDDTLFYATMSTSETAFVTSAVCVFSFKNINQLFHHGFFVDPTSPTWLPLPADAVPEHRPGTCVPNSHSLSDSDLHFAKSHLMMAEPVSGGVPLLPTRDVVFTHIAVDNSSTSHRAPPSANSLSLPALSTHHVLSAQLIRTVVGTSPDRHVIRERKRMDRVWGERWISSWAGRGSSECSASAKPRPQSAYPGDTVHFHGVPAAVWKRDGNEIVSTSRILFTNEGGLILMNVSKEDNADYECVVHGKQLIKYRLVVDHDECTQPRSVQAYKSCQREWCKKADQYKAALADWHDAKRRNAQCMVNDSTSHLHNRIE
;
A
#
# COMPACT_ATOMS: atom_id res chain seq x y z
N MET A 1 -13.96 23.96 -8.90
CA MET A 1 -13.39 23.63 -7.57
C MET A 1 -12.62 22.33 -7.73
N GLN A 2 -11.31 22.35 -7.51
CA GLN A 2 -10.46 21.19 -7.77
C GLN A 2 -9.79 20.75 -6.47
N TRP A 3 -10.40 19.79 -5.80
CA TRP A 3 -9.97 19.26 -4.51
C TRP A 3 -8.61 18.53 -4.60
N GLN A 4 -8.34 17.93 -5.77
CA GLN A 4 -7.17 17.11 -6.08
C GLN A 4 -6.76 17.32 -7.55
N ILE A 5 -5.46 17.31 -7.86
CA ILE A 5 -4.94 17.44 -9.24
C ILE A 5 -4.24 16.17 -9.67
N GLU A 6 -4.88 15.42 -10.58
CA GLU A 6 -4.41 14.12 -11.09
C GLU A 6 -3.99 13.15 -9.96
N PRO A 7 -4.86 12.89 -8.96
CA PRO A 7 -4.52 12.08 -7.78
C PRO A 7 -4.29 10.62 -8.16
N GLN A 8 -3.21 10.05 -7.64
CA GLN A 8 -2.91 8.62 -7.72
C GLN A 8 -2.92 8.05 -6.29
N PHE A 9 -4.02 7.36 -5.95
CA PHE A 9 -4.25 6.77 -4.63
C PHE A 9 -3.37 5.54 -4.39
N VAL A 10 -2.87 5.39 -3.16
CA VAL A 10 -2.00 4.27 -2.74
C VAL A 10 -2.54 3.50 -1.53
N GLY A 11 -3.54 4.05 -0.82
CA GLY A 11 -4.19 3.36 0.29
C GLY A 11 -5.25 4.22 0.98
N SER A 12 -6.17 3.56 1.69
CA SER A 12 -7.15 4.21 2.55
C SER A 12 -7.34 3.43 3.85
N PHE A 13 -7.58 4.14 4.95
CA PHE A 13 -7.68 3.53 6.28
C PHE A 13 -8.82 4.16 7.09
N ASP A 14 -9.68 3.29 7.62
CA ASP A 14 -10.62 3.63 8.68
C ASP A 14 -9.86 3.74 10.01
N VAL A 15 -9.89 4.93 10.65
CA VAL A 15 -9.38 5.13 12.02
C VAL A 15 -10.23 6.18 12.77
N GLY A 16 -10.82 5.79 13.90
CA GLY A 16 -11.62 6.69 14.74
C GLY A 16 -12.91 7.17 14.08
N GLU A 17 -13.18 8.47 14.08
CA GLU A 17 -14.34 9.08 13.38
C GLU A 17 -14.07 9.44 11.91
N HIS A 18 -12.87 9.16 11.40
CA HIS A 18 -12.42 9.59 10.08
C HIS A 18 -12.06 8.41 9.15
N VAL A 19 -12.06 8.69 7.85
CA VAL A 19 -11.39 7.87 6.83
C VAL A 19 -10.20 8.66 6.30
N TYR A 20 -9.03 8.05 6.29
CA TYR A 20 -7.79 8.64 5.76
C TYR A 20 -7.50 8.11 4.37
N PHE A 21 -7.02 8.98 3.49
CA PHE A 21 -6.60 8.65 2.13
C PHE A 21 -5.15 9.04 1.93
N PHE A 22 -4.35 8.11 1.43
CA PHE A 22 -2.96 8.34 1.05
C PHE A 22 -2.86 8.31 -0.47
N PHE A 23 -2.26 9.36 -1.05
CA PHE A 23 -2.15 9.54 -2.49
C PHE A 23 -0.98 10.46 -2.83
N ARG A 24 -0.65 10.54 -4.12
CA ARG A 24 0.22 11.59 -4.69
C ARG A 24 -0.55 12.40 -5.72
N GLU A 25 -0.28 13.69 -5.82
CA GLU A 25 -0.93 14.61 -6.76
C GLU A 25 0.07 15.65 -7.28
N ILE A 26 -0.28 16.39 -8.33
CA ILE A 26 0.53 17.52 -8.81
C ILE A 26 0.52 18.64 -7.76
N ALA A 27 1.71 19.10 -7.37
CA ALA A 27 1.95 20.09 -6.33
C ALA A 27 1.83 21.52 -6.88
N ILE A 28 0.64 22.11 -6.77
CA ILE A 28 0.37 23.50 -7.14
C ILE A 28 1.21 24.51 -6.35
N GLU A 29 1.58 24.18 -5.11
CA GLU A 29 2.41 25.04 -4.27
C GLU A 29 3.87 25.13 -4.71
N SER A 30 4.31 24.23 -5.61
CA SER A 30 5.72 24.15 -5.96
C SER A 30 6.19 25.25 -6.92
N GLY A 31 5.28 26.04 -7.52
CA GLY A 31 5.54 27.31 -8.20
C GLY A 31 6.51 27.34 -9.40
N GLY A 32 7.16 26.22 -9.73
CA GLY A 32 8.23 26.15 -10.74
C GLY A 32 7.75 25.77 -12.15
N LEU A 33 8.70 25.77 -13.08
CA LEU A 33 8.48 25.33 -14.47
C LEU A 33 8.19 23.82 -14.59
N GLU A 34 8.61 23.05 -13.59
CA GLU A 34 8.53 21.59 -13.55
C GLU A 34 7.31 21.13 -12.73
N ARG A 35 6.58 20.13 -13.25
CA ARG A 35 5.38 19.57 -12.60
C ARG A 35 5.77 18.65 -11.45
N ASN A 36 6.10 19.23 -10.31
CA ASN A 36 6.40 18.46 -9.10
C ASN A 36 5.15 17.70 -8.60
N VAL A 37 5.39 16.52 -8.04
CA VAL A 37 4.36 15.62 -7.51
C VAL A 37 4.63 15.42 -6.04
N TYR A 38 3.67 15.76 -5.18
CA TYR A 38 3.78 15.61 -3.72
C TYR A 38 2.85 14.53 -3.19
N SER A 39 3.34 13.84 -2.16
CA SER A 39 2.58 12.88 -1.38
C SER A 39 1.71 13.59 -0.35
N ARG A 40 0.49 13.08 -0.20
CA ARG A 40 -0.53 13.63 0.69
C ARG A 40 -1.12 12.54 1.58
N VAL A 41 -1.49 12.96 2.78
CA VAL A 41 -2.57 12.34 3.55
C VAL A 41 -3.75 13.31 3.53
N ALA A 42 -4.95 12.80 3.28
CA ALA A 42 -6.20 13.52 3.50
C ALA A 42 -7.09 12.77 4.49
N ARG A 43 -8.05 13.48 5.08
CA ARG A 43 -9.10 12.88 5.91
C ARG A 43 -10.49 13.43 5.57
N VAL A 44 -11.50 12.63 5.83
CA VAL A 44 -12.92 13.04 5.88
C VAL A 44 -13.58 12.43 7.11
N CYS A 45 -14.60 13.08 7.65
CA CYS A 45 -15.44 12.55 8.73
C CYS A 45 -16.42 11.51 8.19
N LYS A 46 -16.54 10.35 8.85
CA LYS A 46 -17.42 9.24 8.42
C LYS A 46 -18.91 9.60 8.34
N LYS A 47 -19.34 10.59 9.13
CA LYS A 47 -20.73 11.06 9.26
C LYS A 47 -21.02 12.32 8.43
N ASP A 48 -20.07 12.76 7.60
CA ASP A 48 -20.25 13.89 6.69
C ASP A 48 -21.26 13.51 5.60
N ILE A 49 -22.37 14.25 5.53
CA ILE A 49 -23.44 14.08 4.54
C ILE A 49 -23.46 15.21 3.51
N GLY A 50 -22.44 16.09 3.52
CA GLY A 50 -22.40 17.33 2.78
C GLY A 50 -23.07 18.50 3.51
N GLY A 51 -22.98 19.70 2.92
CA GLY A 51 -23.61 20.90 3.44
C GLY A 51 -25.04 21.09 2.94
N ARG A 52 -25.82 21.98 3.60
CA ARG A 52 -27.25 22.16 3.28
C ARG A 52 -27.47 22.92 1.97
N VAL A 53 -26.72 23.99 1.74
CA VAL A 53 -26.79 24.85 0.55
C VAL A 53 -25.41 24.93 -0.09
N VAL A 54 -24.43 25.50 0.62
CA VAL A 54 -23.02 25.41 0.25
C VAL A 54 -22.54 23.97 0.44
N LEU A 55 -21.67 23.46 -0.45
CA LEU A 55 -21.17 22.07 -0.44
C LEU A 55 -22.27 20.97 -0.40
N ARG A 56 -23.44 21.22 -1.00
CA ARG A 56 -24.50 20.21 -1.11
C ARG A 56 -24.00 18.97 -1.87
N GLN A 57 -24.11 17.79 -1.24
CA GLN A 57 -23.58 16.51 -1.73
C GLN A 57 -22.05 16.48 -1.97
N VAL A 58 -21.29 17.35 -1.31
CA VAL A 58 -19.82 17.41 -1.36
C VAL A 58 -19.28 17.44 0.06
N TRP A 59 -18.18 16.73 0.32
CA TRP A 59 -17.54 16.67 1.64
C TRP A 59 -17.31 18.07 2.23
N THR A 60 -17.79 18.30 3.46
CA THR A 60 -17.54 19.52 4.24
C THR A 60 -16.29 19.40 5.11
N SER A 61 -15.85 18.16 5.36
CA SER A 61 -14.76 17.80 6.27
C SER A 61 -13.44 17.43 5.59
N PHE A 62 -13.36 17.52 4.26
CA PHE A 62 -12.15 17.16 3.51
C PHE A 62 -11.00 18.12 3.79
N LEU A 63 -9.92 17.61 4.37
CA LEU A 63 -8.63 18.31 4.51
C LEU A 63 -7.48 17.41 4.03
N LYS A 64 -6.41 18.02 3.49
CA LYS A 64 -5.18 17.34 3.11
C LYS A 64 -3.91 18.04 3.62
N ALA A 65 -2.87 17.26 3.85
CA ALA A 65 -1.54 17.73 4.28
C ALA A 65 -0.44 17.07 3.44
N ARG A 66 0.70 17.76 3.26
CA ARG A 66 1.90 17.17 2.65
C ARG A 66 2.49 16.11 3.58
N LEU A 67 2.95 14.99 3.02
CA LEU A 67 3.80 14.02 3.71
C LEU A 67 5.26 14.36 3.42
N ASN A 68 6.05 14.67 4.44
CA ASN A 68 7.48 14.93 4.29
C ASN A 68 8.30 13.69 4.67
N CYS A 69 8.91 13.07 3.66
CA CYS A 69 9.94 12.04 3.82
C CYS A 69 11.24 12.60 3.23
N SER A 70 12.21 12.96 4.08
CA SER A 70 13.45 13.59 3.62
C SER A 70 14.66 13.24 4.48
N ILE A 71 15.85 13.22 3.88
CA ILE A 71 17.11 13.17 4.63
C ILE A 71 17.51 14.60 4.98
N SER A 72 17.62 14.90 6.27
CA SER A 72 18.09 16.19 6.78
C SER A 72 19.58 16.40 6.43
N ALA A 73 19.85 17.41 5.62
CA ALA A 73 21.17 17.87 5.21
C ALA A 73 21.11 19.39 4.94
N GLN A 74 22.23 20.01 4.55
CA GLN A 74 22.26 21.45 4.20
C GLN A 74 21.23 21.81 3.11
N TYR A 75 20.98 20.88 2.19
CA TYR A 75 19.84 20.88 1.29
C TYR A 75 19.07 19.55 1.53
N PRO A 76 17.84 19.58 2.05
CA PRO A 76 17.10 18.35 2.33
C PRO A 76 16.81 17.55 1.07
N TYR A 77 17.04 16.23 1.13
CA TYR A 77 16.80 15.34 0.00
C TYR A 77 15.44 14.66 0.15
N TYR A 78 14.46 15.06 -0.67
CA TYR A 78 13.05 14.66 -0.56
C TYR A 78 12.69 13.42 -1.38
N PHE A 79 11.92 12.52 -0.76
CA PHE A 79 11.25 11.41 -1.42
C PHE A 79 9.76 11.77 -1.56
N ASP A 80 9.42 12.60 -2.53
CA ASP A 80 8.09 13.22 -2.61
C ASP A 80 6.98 12.32 -3.17
N ARG A 81 7.26 11.12 -3.72
CA ARG A 81 6.28 10.25 -4.40
C ARG A 81 6.02 8.94 -3.65
N ILE A 82 4.93 8.87 -2.90
CA ILE A 82 4.45 7.67 -2.21
C ILE A 82 4.03 6.61 -3.22
N GLN A 83 4.40 5.36 -2.98
CA GLN A 83 4.14 4.21 -3.87
C GLN A 83 3.15 3.23 -3.23
N ALA A 84 3.38 2.88 -1.96
CA ALA A 84 2.45 2.10 -1.13
C ALA A 84 2.53 2.56 0.34
N VAL A 85 1.51 2.18 1.11
CA VAL A 85 1.42 2.44 2.55
C VAL A 85 0.82 1.24 3.27
N THR A 86 1.32 0.92 4.46
CA THR A 86 0.76 -0.10 5.35
C THR A 86 0.60 0.44 6.77
N ARG A 87 -0.45 -0.01 7.47
CA ARG A 87 -0.82 0.41 8.82
C ARG A 87 -0.33 -0.63 9.83
N VAL A 88 0.35 -0.19 10.87
CA VAL A 88 0.82 -1.03 11.97
C VAL A 88 0.32 -0.44 13.28
N GLU A 89 -0.39 -1.25 14.07
CA GLU A 89 -0.75 -0.86 15.43
C GLU A 89 0.41 -1.13 16.39
N THR A 90 0.65 -0.18 17.29
CA THR A 90 1.54 -0.33 18.44
C THR A 90 0.73 -0.21 19.74
N SER A 91 1.37 -0.37 20.89
CA SER A 91 0.73 -0.16 22.21
C SER A 91 0.20 1.27 22.39
N ASP A 92 0.86 2.25 21.78
CA ASP A 92 0.70 3.67 22.11
C ASP A 92 0.24 4.53 20.92
N ASP A 93 0.40 4.07 19.67
CA ASP A 93 0.04 4.82 18.47
C ASP A 93 -0.23 3.90 17.26
N THR A 94 -0.94 4.42 16.26
CA THR A 94 -1.06 3.81 14.94
C THR A 94 0.01 4.40 14.03
N LEU A 95 0.81 3.56 13.38
CA LEU A 95 1.92 3.99 12.51
C LEU A 95 1.64 3.63 11.05
N PHE A 96 1.89 4.58 10.14
CA PHE A 96 1.79 4.37 8.69
C PHE A 96 3.18 4.30 8.07
N TYR A 97 3.59 3.10 7.64
CA TYR A 97 4.85 2.86 6.95
C TYR A 97 4.61 3.04 5.46
N ALA A 98 5.31 3.98 4.85
CA ALA A 98 5.14 4.34 3.45
C ALA A 98 6.43 4.12 2.66
N THR A 99 6.33 3.50 1.48
CA THR A 99 7.40 3.52 0.48
C THR A 99 7.28 4.79 -0.33
N MET A 100 8.38 5.54 -0.40
CA MET A 100 8.45 6.86 -1.04
C MET A 100 9.60 6.84 -2.04
N SER A 101 9.46 7.50 -3.19
CA SER A 101 10.53 7.67 -4.18
C SER A 101 10.75 9.14 -4.53
N THR A 102 11.88 9.45 -5.16
CA THR A 102 12.13 10.75 -5.79
C THR A 102 11.26 10.98 -7.03
N SER A 103 11.32 12.20 -7.57
CA SER A 103 10.82 12.53 -8.92
C SER A 103 11.51 11.69 -10.01
N GLU A 104 10.88 11.66 -11.19
CA GLU A 104 11.38 11.00 -12.42
C GLU A 104 12.59 11.76 -12.98
N THR A 105 13.74 11.55 -12.34
CA THR A 105 15.06 11.97 -12.84
C THR A 105 15.85 10.72 -13.29
N ALA A 106 17.03 10.92 -13.88
CA ALA A 106 17.88 9.83 -14.37
C ALA A 106 18.30 8.80 -13.29
N PHE A 107 18.18 9.13 -11.99
CA PHE A 107 18.49 8.25 -10.88
C PHE A 107 17.34 8.26 -9.87
N VAL A 108 16.44 7.26 -9.96
CA VAL A 108 15.35 7.13 -8.99
C VAL A 108 15.87 6.47 -7.72
N THR A 109 15.62 7.12 -6.58
CA THR A 109 15.92 6.55 -5.26
C THR A 109 14.64 6.39 -4.46
N SER A 110 14.62 5.40 -3.57
CA SER A 110 13.48 5.10 -2.69
C SER A 110 13.87 5.10 -1.22
N ALA A 111 12.91 5.33 -0.35
CA ALA A 111 13.04 5.16 1.08
C ALA A 111 11.75 4.62 1.71
N VAL A 112 11.84 4.24 2.98
CA VAL A 112 10.69 3.96 3.85
C VAL A 112 10.63 5.02 4.92
N CYS A 113 9.50 5.71 5.06
CA CYS A 113 9.23 6.66 6.13
C CYS A 113 8.05 6.21 6.99
N VAL A 114 7.97 6.71 8.23
CA VAL A 114 6.96 6.29 9.21
C VAL A 114 6.20 7.52 9.71
N PHE A 115 4.92 7.59 9.41
CA PHE A 115 4.05 8.68 9.83
C PHE A 115 3.20 8.25 11.03
N SER A 116 3.31 9.00 12.13
CA SER A 116 2.53 8.79 13.36
C SER A 116 1.10 9.30 13.19
N PHE A 117 0.10 8.51 13.60
CA PHE A 117 -1.30 8.92 13.60
C PHE A 117 -1.56 10.07 14.57
N LYS A 118 -0.91 10.08 15.74
CA LYS A 118 -0.90 11.24 16.65
C LYS A 118 -0.44 12.52 15.94
N ASN A 119 0.68 12.49 15.23
CA ASN A 119 1.19 13.66 14.51
C ASN A 119 0.25 14.11 13.38
N ILE A 120 -0.31 13.17 12.61
CA ILE A 120 -1.31 13.45 11.56
C ILE A 120 -2.53 14.17 12.16
N ASN A 121 -3.07 13.67 13.27
CA ASN A 121 -4.23 14.28 13.93
C ASN A 121 -3.93 15.64 14.54
N GLN A 122 -2.79 15.78 15.22
CA GLN A 122 -2.37 17.04 15.82
C GLN A 122 -2.27 18.13 14.74
N LEU A 123 -1.70 17.82 13.57
CA LEU A 123 -1.66 18.73 12.44
C LEU A 123 -3.05 19.15 11.97
N PHE A 124 -3.96 18.20 11.71
CA PHE A 124 -5.31 18.56 11.24
C PHE A 124 -6.12 19.36 12.28
N HIS A 125 -5.99 19.04 13.58
CA HIS A 125 -6.73 19.73 14.65
C HIS A 125 -6.16 21.10 15.01
N HIS A 126 -4.85 21.33 14.90
CA HIS A 126 -4.21 22.52 15.46
C HIS A 126 -3.27 23.26 14.49
N GLY A 127 -2.94 22.69 13.34
CA GLY A 127 -2.07 23.32 12.35
C GLY A 127 -2.71 24.50 11.63
N PHE A 128 -1.89 25.31 10.97
CA PHE A 128 -2.37 26.40 10.12
C PHE A 128 -2.83 25.86 8.76
N PHE A 129 -3.88 26.46 8.21
CA PHE A 129 -4.24 26.26 6.81
C PHE A 129 -3.27 27.05 5.91
N VAL A 130 -3.15 26.69 4.64
CA VAL A 130 -2.53 27.58 3.66
C VAL A 130 -3.50 28.73 3.34
N ASP A 131 -3.00 29.96 3.26
CA ASP A 131 -3.73 31.08 2.69
C ASP A 131 -3.83 30.92 1.15
N PRO A 132 -5.03 30.71 0.58
CA PRO A 132 -5.22 30.49 -0.85
C PRO A 132 -5.04 31.77 -1.69
N THR A 133 -4.92 32.94 -1.05
CA THR A 133 -4.61 34.23 -1.70
C THR A 133 -3.11 34.50 -1.74
N SER A 134 -2.31 33.78 -0.94
CA SER A 134 -0.86 33.95 -0.87
C SER A 134 -0.18 33.35 -2.11
N PRO A 135 0.55 34.15 -2.92
CA PRO A 135 1.31 33.62 -4.06
C PRO A 135 2.47 32.70 -3.64
N THR A 136 2.85 32.75 -2.36
CA THR A 136 3.92 31.97 -1.74
C THR A 136 3.42 30.92 -0.75
N TRP A 137 2.10 30.61 -0.77
CA TRP A 137 1.49 29.50 0.00
C TRP A 137 1.75 29.60 1.52
N LEU A 138 1.72 30.82 2.05
CA LEU A 138 2.01 31.08 3.46
C LEU A 138 0.93 30.51 4.40
N PRO A 139 1.28 30.26 5.69
CA PRO A 139 0.30 29.92 6.72
C PRO A 139 -0.73 31.04 6.91
N LEU A 140 -2.01 30.68 6.90
CA LEU A 140 -3.10 31.57 7.26
C LEU A 140 -3.07 31.86 8.78
N PRO A 141 -3.20 33.12 9.23
CA PRO A 141 -3.31 33.47 10.64
C PRO A 141 -4.44 32.74 11.38
N ALA A 142 -4.23 32.44 12.67
CA ALA A 142 -5.20 31.66 13.47
C ALA A 142 -6.53 32.40 13.72
N ASP A 143 -6.48 33.73 13.82
CA ASP A 143 -7.64 34.62 13.99
C ASP A 143 -8.52 34.72 12.73
N ALA A 144 -7.99 34.34 11.56
CA ALA A 144 -8.76 34.23 10.33
C ALA A 144 -9.51 32.88 10.19
N VAL A 145 -9.30 31.93 11.11
CA VAL A 145 -9.98 30.62 11.10
C VAL A 145 -11.34 30.75 11.82
N PRO A 146 -12.46 30.26 11.24
CA PRO A 146 -13.76 30.28 11.89
C PRO A 146 -13.81 29.51 13.21
N GLU A 147 -14.71 29.91 14.10
CA GLU A 147 -14.95 29.24 15.39
C GLU A 147 -15.26 27.74 15.20
N HIS A 148 -16.13 27.40 14.23
CA HIS A 148 -16.23 26.03 13.77
C HIS A 148 -15.09 25.70 12.81
N ARG A 149 -13.95 25.28 13.37
CA ARG A 149 -12.77 24.90 12.61
C ARG A 149 -13.10 23.82 11.56
N PRO A 150 -12.85 24.06 10.25
CA PRO A 150 -13.07 23.08 9.18
C PRO A 150 -12.38 21.74 9.42
N GLY A 151 -12.99 20.67 8.91
CA GLY A 151 -12.47 19.31 9.09
C GLY A 151 -12.68 18.74 10.50
N THR A 152 -13.39 19.43 11.39
CA THR A 152 -13.91 18.90 12.65
C THR A 152 -15.19 18.10 12.38
N CYS A 153 -15.35 16.93 13.00
CA CYS A 153 -16.57 16.13 12.82
C CYS A 153 -17.74 16.68 13.64
N VAL A 154 -18.89 16.81 12.99
CA VAL A 154 -20.18 17.15 13.63
C VAL A 154 -21.17 16.00 13.48
N PRO A 155 -22.19 15.88 14.35
CA PRO A 155 -23.22 14.85 14.22
C PRO A 155 -24.05 14.95 12.93
N ASN A 156 -24.16 16.16 12.34
CA ASN A 156 -24.92 16.43 11.13
C ASN A 156 -24.31 17.63 10.37
N SER A 157 -23.65 17.40 9.23
CA SER A 157 -23.00 18.47 8.46
C SER A 157 -23.98 19.47 7.82
N HIS A 158 -25.28 19.17 7.75
CA HIS A 158 -26.30 20.16 7.36
C HIS A 158 -26.53 21.28 8.39
N SER A 159 -26.01 21.16 9.62
CA SER A 159 -26.11 22.23 10.64
C SER A 159 -24.93 23.21 10.63
N LEU A 160 -23.94 23.02 9.75
CA LEU A 160 -22.83 23.95 9.57
C LEU A 160 -23.31 25.25 8.92
N SER A 161 -22.70 26.39 9.31
CA SER A 161 -23.07 27.66 8.69
C SER A 161 -22.53 27.76 7.27
N ASP A 162 -23.21 28.50 6.39
CA ASP A 162 -22.72 28.72 5.03
C ASP A 162 -21.34 29.42 5.04
N SER A 163 -21.01 30.23 6.07
CA SER A 163 -19.70 30.86 6.24
C SER A 163 -18.59 29.83 6.49
N ASP A 164 -18.81 28.88 7.41
CA ASP A 164 -17.86 27.79 7.68
C ASP A 164 -17.66 26.92 6.44
N LEU A 165 -18.74 26.63 5.72
CA LEU A 165 -18.73 25.86 4.48
C LEU A 165 -18.05 26.60 3.33
N HIS A 166 -18.17 27.93 3.27
CA HIS A 166 -17.43 28.77 2.32
C HIS A 166 -15.93 28.79 2.63
N PHE A 167 -15.54 28.88 3.90
CA PHE A 167 -14.14 28.80 4.31
C PHE A 167 -13.56 27.40 4.04
N ALA A 168 -14.27 26.34 4.45
CA ALA A 168 -13.86 24.95 4.20
C ALA A 168 -13.66 24.68 2.70
N LYS A 169 -14.53 25.22 1.85
CA LYS A 169 -14.44 25.14 0.38
C LYS A 169 -13.15 25.74 -0.22
N SER A 170 -12.52 26.72 0.42
CA SER A 170 -11.27 27.34 -0.05
C SER A 170 -10.01 26.88 0.69
N HIS A 171 -10.12 26.48 1.96
CA HIS A 171 -8.98 26.15 2.84
C HIS A 171 -8.83 24.64 3.05
N LEU A 172 -8.46 23.95 1.98
CA LEU A 172 -8.38 22.48 1.95
C LEU A 172 -7.04 21.90 2.40
N MET A 173 -6.00 22.74 2.50
CA MET A 173 -4.61 22.31 2.66
C MET A 173 -4.04 22.83 3.98
N MET A 174 -3.36 21.95 4.72
CA MET A 174 -2.53 22.34 5.86
C MET A 174 -1.20 22.92 5.35
N ALA A 175 -0.73 24.00 5.95
CA ALA A 175 0.53 24.65 5.56
C ALA A 175 1.76 23.83 5.95
N GLU A 176 1.75 23.27 7.16
CA GLU A 176 2.83 22.41 7.64
C GLU A 176 2.70 20.97 7.12
N PRO A 177 3.82 20.28 6.81
CA PRO A 177 3.80 18.87 6.44
C PRO A 177 3.76 17.95 7.67
N VAL A 178 3.22 16.74 7.49
CA VAL A 178 3.43 15.64 8.44
C VAL A 178 4.85 15.11 8.25
N SER A 179 5.68 15.18 9.30
CA SER A 179 7.02 14.59 9.28
C SER A 179 6.97 13.06 9.38
N GLY A 180 7.67 12.39 8.47
CA GLY A 180 7.89 10.93 8.46
C GLY A 180 9.14 10.48 9.21
N GLY A 181 9.78 11.39 9.94
CA GLY A 181 11.05 11.15 10.64
C GLY A 181 12.25 10.96 9.71
N VAL A 182 13.32 10.36 10.24
CA VAL A 182 14.49 9.96 9.45
C VAL A 182 14.11 8.73 8.61
N PRO A 183 14.32 8.73 7.28
CA PRO A 183 13.96 7.58 6.45
C PRO A 183 14.75 6.32 6.82
N LEU A 184 14.06 5.19 6.98
CA LEU A 184 14.62 3.95 7.53
C LEU A 184 15.50 3.17 6.54
N LEU A 185 15.16 3.22 5.24
CA LEU A 185 15.80 2.41 4.19
C LEU A 185 16.09 3.21 2.89
N PRO A 186 16.84 4.33 2.95
CA PRO A 186 17.22 5.07 1.75
C PRO A 186 18.08 4.20 0.82
N THR A 187 17.60 3.96 -0.40
CA THR A 187 18.17 3.02 -1.38
C THR A 187 18.21 3.69 -2.75
N ARG A 188 19.39 3.70 -3.38
CA ARG A 188 19.57 4.24 -4.74
C ARG A 188 19.22 3.22 -5.81
N ASP A 189 18.87 3.73 -6.99
CA ASP A 189 18.68 2.99 -8.24
C ASP A 189 17.64 1.86 -8.14
N VAL A 190 16.63 2.09 -7.30
CA VAL A 190 15.62 1.11 -6.87
C VAL A 190 14.30 1.84 -6.64
N VAL A 191 13.21 1.29 -7.17
CA VAL A 191 11.84 1.73 -6.89
C VAL A 191 11.17 0.73 -5.93
N PHE A 192 10.84 1.17 -4.72
CA PHE A 192 10.03 0.38 -3.80
C PHE A 192 8.54 0.51 -4.17
N THR A 193 7.91 -0.59 -4.58
CA THR A 193 6.51 -0.57 -5.05
C THR A 193 5.52 -0.95 -3.96
N HIS A 194 5.88 -1.91 -3.09
CA HIS A 194 5.00 -2.42 -2.03
C HIS A 194 5.76 -2.57 -0.71
N ILE A 195 5.02 -2.58 0.40
CA ILE A 195 5.57 -2.73 1.76
C ILE A 195 4.67 -3.58 2.65
N ALA A 196 5.30 -4.48 3.41
CA ALA A 196 4.70 -5.20 4.53
C ALA A 196 5.63 -5.06 5.75
N VAL A 197 5.05 -4.94 6.94
CA VAL A 197 5.78 -4.77 8.21
C VAL A 197 5.22 -5.74 9.23
N ASP A 198 6.12 -6.43 9.93
CA ASP A 198 5.80 -7.35 11.03
C ASP A 198 6.30 -6.79 12.37
N ASN A 199 5.50 -6.99 13.42
CA ASN A 199 5.70 -6.42 14.76
C ASN A 199 6.02 -7.53 15.78
N SER A 200 7.24 -8.05 15.73
CA SER A 200 7.72 -9.08 16.66
C SER A 200 8.28 -8.47 17.95
N SER A 201 7.57 -8.63 19.07
CA SER A 201 8.01 -8.18 20.40
C SER A 201 8.88 -9.23 21.10
N THR A 202 10.19 -9.20 20.86
CA THR A 202 11.16 -10.07 21.55
C THR A 202 11.58 -9.52 22.92
N SER A 203 10.86 -9.91 23.97
CA SER A 203 11.27 -9.70 25.36
C SER A 203 12.40 -10.67 25.73
N HIS A 204 13.65 -10.17 25.78
CA HIS A 204 14.80 -10.95 26.24
C HIS A 204 15.23 -10.55 27.65
N ARG A 205 14.95 -11.44 28.62
CA ARG A 205 15.57 -11.42 29.94
C ARG A 205 17.01 -11.93 29.80
N ALA A 206 18.00 -11.07 30.06
CA ALA A 206 19.40 -11.44 29.92
C ALA A 206 19.79 -12.56 30.92
N PRO A 207 20.51 -13.62 30.49
CA PRO A 207 21.16 -14.56 31.40
C PRO A 207 22.40 -13.90 32.05
N PRO A 208 22.78 -14.31 33.26
CA PRO A 208 23.88 -13.68 33.98
C PRO A 208 25.27 -14.04 33.40
N SER A 209 26.03 -12.99 33.12
CA SER A 209 27.50 -12.88 33.12
C SER A 209 28.38 -14.13 32.88
N ALA A 210 29.23 -14.03 31.86
CA ALA A 210 30.62 -14.46 31.93
C ALA A 210 31.54 -13.38 31.33
N ASN A 211 32.64 -13.11 32.05
CA ASN A 211 33.78 -12.20 31.77
C ASN A 211 34.21 -12.12 30.28
N SER A 212 34.80 -11.06 29.73
CA SER A 212 35.28 -9.73 30.21
C SER A 212 35.61 -8.89 28.95
N LEU A 213 35.42 -7.56 28.91
CA LEU A 213 36.44 -6.55 29.23
C LEU A 213 35.82 -5.14 29.15
N SER A 214 36.33 -4.21 29.96
CA SER A 214 35.76 -2.87 30.17
C SER A 214 36.33 -1.79 29.26
N LEU A 215 35.46 -0.98 28.64
CA LEU A 215 35.69 0.42 28.28
C LEU A 215 34.37 1.22 28.49
N PRO A 216 34.42 2.55 28.71
CA PRO A 216 33.42 3.24 29.52
C PRO A 216 32.07 3.44 28.81
N ALA A 217 31.00 3.34 29.60
CA ALA A 217 29.63 3.54 29.12
C ALA A 217 29.35 5.02 28.83
N LEU A 218 29.10 5.35 27.56
CA LEU A 218 28.20 6.46 27.25
C LEU A 218 26.75 5.96 27.33
N SER A 219 25.94 6.68 28.09
CA SER A 219 24.49 6.48 28.19
C SER A 219 23.84 6.56 26.81
N THR A 220 23.12 5.52 26.40
CA THR A 220 22.18 5.59 25.27
C THR A 220 20.84 4.95 25.65
N HIS A 221 19.77 5.64 25.30
CA HIS A 221 18.41 5.37 25.74
C HIS A 221 17.77 4.18 25.01
N HIS A 222 16.84 3.52 25.72
CA HIS A 222 15.70 2.74 25.23
C HIS A 222 15.78 2.15 23.81
N VAL A 223 16.18 0.88 23.73
CA VAL A 223 15.85 0.02 22.59
C VAL A 223 14.47 -0.61 22.84
N LEU A 224 13.47 -0.22 22.06
CA LEU A 224 12.14 -0.85 22.03
C LEU A 224 11.79 -1.25 20.59
N SER A 225 11.35 -2.50 20.44
CA SER A 225 10.76 -3.12 19.23
C SER A 225 11.65 -3.19 17.98
N ALA A 226 12.17 -4.39 17.69
CA ALA A 226 12.74 -4.72 16.39
C ALA A 226 11.62 -5.12 15.41
N GLN A 227 11.19 -4.20 14.54
CA GLN A 227 10.24 -4.48 13.46
C GLN A 227 10.95 -4.97 12.20
N LEU A 228 10.37 -5.97 11.54
CA LEU A 228 10.88 -6.47 10.27
C LEU A 228 10.14 -5.79 9.11
N ILE A 229 10.85 -4.95 8.36
CA ILE A 229 10.31 -4.24 7.19
C ILE A 229 10.67 -5.04 5.93
N ARG A 230 9.66 -5.43 5.15
CA ARG A 230 9.81 -6.09 3.85
C ARG A 230 9.28 -5.15 2.76
N THR A 231 10.18 -4.69 1.88
CA THR A 231 9.82 -3.91 0.69
C THR A 231 9.98 -4.74 -0.58
N VAL A 232 9.05 -4.60 -1.52
CA VAL A 232 9.16 -5.19 -2.87
C VAL A 232 9.83 -4.19 -3.79
N VAL A 233 10.91 -4.62 -4.45
CA VAL A 233 11.63 -3.82 -5.45
C VAL A 233 11.04 -4.08 -6.84
N GLY A 234 10.56 -3.00 -7.46
CA GLY A 234 10.31 -2.95 -8.89
C GLY A 234 11.58 -2.55 -9.63
N THR A 235 12.26 -3.53 -10.23
CA THR A 235 13.20 -3.34 -11.33
C THR A 235 12.65 -4.01 -12.58
N SER A 236 13.08 -3.53 -13.75
CA SER A 236 12.72 -3.98 -15.12
C SER A 236 12.43 -5.49 -15.27
N PRO A 237 11.53 -5.94 -16.18
CA PRO A 237 10.63 -7.09 -16.03
C PRO A 237 11.17 -8.46 -15.57
N ASP A 238 12.47 -8.72 -15.59
CA ASP A 238 13.06 -10.05 -15.42
C ASP A 238 13.72 -10.31 -14.04
N ARG A 239 13.82 -9.32 -13.14
CA ARG A 239 14.40 -9.54 -11.79
C ARG A 239 13.73 -8.72 -10.68
N HIS A 240 13.20 -9.42 -9.68
CA HIS A 240 12.86 -8.85 -8.37
C HIS A 240 13.96 -9.18 -7.35
N VAL A 241 14.49 -8.17 -6.65
CA VAL A 241 15.53 -8.36 -5.61
C VAL A 241 14.99 -7.90 -4.26
N ILE A 242 14.77 -8.85 -3.35
CA ILE A 242 14.47 -8.55 -1.94
C ILE A 242 15.79 -8.20 -1.24
N ARG A 243 15.92 -6.98 -0.74
CA ARG A 243 17.14 -6.51 -0.06
C ARG A 243 16.97 -6.59 1.46
N GLU A 244 17.43 -7.67 2.06
CA GLU A 244 17.46 -7.84 3.52
C GLU A 244 18.65 -7.14 4.17
N ARG A 245 18.50 -6.73 5.44
CA ARG A 245 19.61 -6.41 6.35
C ARG A 245 19.52 -7.30 7.59
N LYS A 246 20.08 -8.52 7.51
CA LYS A 246 20.08 -9.50 8.60
C LYS A 246 21.11 -9.13 9.70
N ARG A 247 20.74 -9.38 10.97
CA ARG A 247 21.67 -9.71 12.06
C ARG A 247 21.18 -11.02 12.70
N MET A 248 22.06 -12.02 12.74
CA MET A 248 21.90 -13.34 13.39
C MET A 248 21.50 -13.25 14.88
N ASP A 249 20.92 -14.26 15.56
CA ASP A 249 20.50 -15.62 15.16
C ASP A 249 19.36 -16.17 16.08
N ARG A 250 18.89 -17.40 15.81
CA ARG A 250 17.75 -18.16 16.40
C ARG A 250 17.71 -18.33 17.93
N VAL A 251 16.51 -18.64 18.49
CA VAL A 251 16.06 -19.97 19.01
C VAL A 251 14.53 -19.97 19.20
N TRP A 252 13.82 -21.00 18.75
CA TRP A 252 12.38 -21.22 19.00
C TRP A 252 12.14 -22.10 20.24
N GLY A 253 11.18 -21.69 21.08
CA GLY A 253 10.74 -22.44 22.26
C GLY A 253 9.39 -23.12 22.05
N GLU A 254 9.35 -24.23 21.33
CA GLU A 254 8.17 -25.12 21.30
C GLU A 254 8.37 -26.29 22.28
N ARG A 255 7.31 -26.65 23.02
CA ARG A 255 7.32 -27.84 23.89
C ARG A 255 7.19 -29.10 23.03
N TRP A 256 8.23 -29.91 23.00
CA TRP A 256 8.23 -31.21 22.34
C TRP A 256 7.57 -32.29 23.22
N ILE A 257 6.76 -33.14 22.59
CA ILE A 257 6.51 -34.48 23.13
C ILE A 257 7.75 -35.32 22.81
N SER A 258 8.53 -35.70 23.82
CA SER A 258 9.70 -36.57 23.63
C SER A 258 9.33 -38.04 23.85
N SER A 259 9.39 -38.87 22.81
CA SER A 259 9.48 -40.33 22.97
C SER A 259 10.95 -40.72 23.15
N TRP A 260 11.28 -41.32 24.29
CA TRP A 260 12.62 -41.87 24.54
C TRP A 260 12.71 -43.27 23.91
N ALA A 261 13.85 -43.55 23.27
CA ALA A 261 14.06 -44.60 22.26
C ALA A 261 13.39 -44.30 20.89
N GLY A 262 14.20 -44.31 19.82
CA GLY A 262 13.83 -43.91 18.46
C GLY A 262 12.95 -44.89 17.70
N ARG A 263 11.77 -45.23 18.23
CA ARG A 263 10.64 -45.74 17.44
C ARG A 263 9.63 -44.60 17.36
N GLY A 264 9.24 -44.20 16.15
CA GLY A 264 8.21 -43.17 15.99
C GLY A 264 6.89 -43.65 16.60
N SER A 265 6.38 -42.93 17.60
CA SER A 265 5.03 -43.17 18.10
C SER A 265 4.04 -42.93 16.98
N SER A 266 3.05 -43.83 16.82
CA SER A 266 1.93 -43.64 15.91
C SER A 266 1.07 -42.43 16.29
N GLU A 267 1.24 -41.84 17.47
CA GLU A 267 0.61 -40.59 17.90
C GLU A 267 1.14 -39.36 17.14
N CYS A 268 2.35 -39.44 16.55
CA CYS A 268 2.88 -38.40 15.66
C CYS A 268 2.32 -38.48 14.23
N SER A 269 1.31 -39.33 13.98
CA SER A 269 0.67 -39.53 12.66
C SER A 269 -0.50 -38.58 12.38
N ALA A 270 -0.66 -37.52 13.17
CA ALA A 270 -1.67 -36.50 12.92
C ALA A 270 -1.30 -35.68 11.67
N SER A 271 -2.04 -35.88 10.57
CA SER A 271 -1.93 -35.07 9.35
C SER A 271 -2.00 -33.58 9.69
N ALA A 272 -1.04 -32.79 9.18
CA ALA A 272 -0.98 -31.36 9.49
C ALA A 272 -2.31 -30.66 9.14
N LYS A 273 -2.94 -30.03 10.14
CA LYS A 273 -4.23 -29.35 9.98
C LYS A 273 -4.12 -28.24 8.93
N PRO A 274 -4.99 -28.18 7.90
CA PRO A 274 -4.90 -27.17 6.85
C PRO A 274 -4.99 -25.75 7.41
N ARG A 275 -4.06 -24.89 7.00
CA ARG A 275 -4.07 -23.45 7.26
C ARG A 275 -4.98 -22.78 6.22
N PRO A 276 -6.11 -22.15 6.61
CA PRO A 276 -6.97 -21.47 5.65
C PRO A 276 -6.27 -20.23 5.09
N GLN A 277 -6.36 -20.02 3.78
CA GLN A 277 -5.84 -18.87 3.07
C GLN A 277 -6.95 -18.34 2.15
N SER A 278 -7.32 -17.07 2.30
CA SER A 278 -8.31 -16.41 1.44
C SER A 278 -7.63 -15.46 0.46
N ALA A 279 -8.15 -15.39 -0.77
CA ALA A 279 -7.71 -14.46 -1.81
C ALA A 279 -8.89 -14.00 -2.68
N TYR A 280 -8.67 -13.02 -3.53
CA TYR A 280 -9.59 -12.56 -4.57
C TYR A 280 -8.96 -12.78 -5.96
N PRO A 281 -9.77 -12.84 -7.04
CA PRO A 281 -9.24 -12.98 -8.40
C PRO A 281 -8.24 -11.87 -8.75
N GLY A 282 -7.05 -12.26 -9.17
CA GLY A 282 -5.93 -11.35 -9.49
C GLY A 282 -4.88 -11.23 -8.38
N ASP A 283 -5.17 -11.65 -7.15
CA ASP A 283 -4.22 -11.58 -6.04
C ASP A 283 -2.96 -12.44 -6.28
N THR A 284 -1.90 -12.13 -5.54
CA THR A 284 -0.71 -12.98 -5.42
C THR A 284 -0.62 -13.54 -4.00
N VAL A 285 -0.60 -14.87 -3.89
CA VAL A 285 -0.58 -15.59 -2.61
C VAL A 285 0.80 -16.20 -2.39
N HIS A 286 1.40 -15.95 -1.22
CA HIS A 286 2.65 -16.56 -0.80
C HIS A 286 2.40 -17.57 0.32
N PHE A 287 2.69 -18.83 0.04
CA PHE A 287 2.68 -19.91 1.02
C PHE A 287 4.07 -20.10 1.60
N HIS A 288 4.19 -19.91 2.92
CA HIS A 288 5.44 -20.15 3.64
C HIS A 288 5.76 -21.64 3.67
N GLY A 289 6.97 -22.00 3.19
CA GLY A 289 7.47 -23.36 3.14
C GLY A 289 8.72 -23.56 3.99
N VAL A 290 9.50 -24.59 3.63
CA VAL A 290 10.82 -24.86 4.23
C VAL A 290 11.83 -25.16 3.12
N PRO A 291 13.14 -24.86 3.32
CA PRO A 291 14.15 -25.10 2.29
C PRO A 291 14.16 -26.56 1.79
N ALA A 292 14.38 -26.74 0.49
CA ALA A 292 14.33 -28.03 -0.21
C ALA A 292 12.98 -28.78 -0.15
N ALA A 293 11.87 -28.10 0.16
CA ALA A 293 10.53 -28.67 0.02
C ALA A 293 10.07 -28.77 -1.43
N VAL A 294 9.37 -29.86 -1.72
CA VAL A 294 8.56 -30.06 -2.92
C VAL A 294 7.13 -29.63 -2.60
N TRP A 295 6.54 -28.77 -3.43
CA TRP A 295 5.16 -28.37 -3.28
C TRP A 295 4.22 -29.22 -4.12
N LYS A 296 3.07 -29.54 -3.55
CA LYS A 296 2.00 -30.28 -4.19
C LYS A 296 0.70 -29.52 -4.14
N ARG A 297 -0.14 -29.70 -5.16
CA ARG A 297 -1.50 -29.19 -5.26
C ARG A 297 -2.43 -30.38 -5.45
N ASP A 298 -3.33 -30.60 -4.50
CA ASP A 298 -4.26 -31.74 -4.47
C ASP A 298 -3.53 -33.09 -4.72
N GLY A 299 -2.32 -33.24 -4.15
CA GLY A 299 -1.45 -34.42 -4.28
C GLY A 299 -0.48 -34.44 -5.48
N ASN A 300 -0.68 -33.59 -6.50
CA ASN A 300 0.16 -33.51 -7.69
C ASN A 300 1.32 -32.53 -7.49
N GLU A 301 2.53 -32.88 -7.94
CA GLU A 301 3.70 -32.01 -7.82
C GLU A 301 3.57 -30.75 -8.69
N ILE A 302 3.87 -29.60 -8.10
CA ILE A 302 3.77 -28.30 -8.76
C ILE A 302 5.10 -27.98 -9.43
N VAL A 303 5.06 -27.67 -10.73
CA VAL A 303 6.22 -27.18 -11.48
C VAL A 303 6.18 -25.65 -11.55
N SER A 304 7.34 -24.99 -11.59
CA SER A 304 7.40 -23.54 -11.75
C SER A 304 6.88 -23.12 -13.14
N THR A 305 6.12 -22.03 -13.18
CA THR A 305 5.54 -21.45 -14.40
C THR A 305 5.58 -19.92 -14.29
N SER A 306 5.14 -19.21 -15.34
CA SER A 306 4.99 -17.75 -15.30
C SER A 306 4.05 -17.23 -14.20
N ARG A 307 3.19 -18.09 -13.62
CA ARG A 307 2.34 -17.77 -12.46
C ARG A 307 2.82 -18.39 -11.15
N ILE A 308 3.81 -19.28 -11.18
CA ILE A 308 4.21 -20.10 -10.02
C ILE A 308 5.72 -20.04 -9.83
N LEU A 309 6.14 -19.38 -8.75
CA LEU A 309 7.54 -19.17 -8.40
C LEU A 309 7.87 -19.83 -7.05
N PHE A 310 9.07 -20.41 -6.96
CA PHE A 310 9.61 -20.93 -5.70
C PHE A 310 10.57 -19.94 -5.06
N THR A 311 10.48 -19.74 -3.75
CA THR A 311 11.42 -18.88 -3.03
C THR A 311 12.67 -19.66 -2.62
N ASN A 312 13.78 -18.95 -2.41
CA ASN A 312 15.02 -19.51 -1.85
C ASN A 312 14.85 -20.04 -0.42
N GLU A 313 13.83 -19.59 0.33
CA GLU A 313 13.44 -20.15 1.63
C GLU A 313 12.51 -21.38 1.50
N GLY A 314 12.22 -21.83 0.27
CA GLY A 314 11.38 -23.00 -0.03
C GLY A 314 9.87 -22.74 0.03
N GLY A 315 9.45 -21.48 -0.01
CA GLY A 315 8.05 -21.07 -0.15
C GLY A 315 7.55 -21.15 -1.60
N LEU A 316 6.23 -21.04 -1.77
CA LEU A 316 5.52 -21.06 -3.05
C LEU A 316 4.78 -19.73 -3.23
N ILE A 317 5.03 -19.02 -4.33
CA ILE A 317 4.30 -17.83 -4.74
C ILE A 317 3.43 -18.18 -5.94
N LEU A 318 2.12 -17.95 -5.81
CA LEU A 318 1.12 -18.12 -6.85
C LEU A 318 0.57 -16.74 -7.22
N MET A 319 0.77 -16.32 -8.47
CA MET A 319 0.42 -15.00 -8.99
C MET A 319 -0.83 -15.07 -9.88
N ASN A 320 -1.61 -13.98 -9.89
CA ASN A 320 -2.87 -13.89 -10.63
C ASN A 320 -3.77 -15.10 -10.34
N VAL A 321 -4.07 -15.28 -9.05
CA VAL A 321 -4.93 -16.35 -8.51
C VAL A 321 -6.34 -16.21 -9.10
N SER A 322 -6.94 -17.32 -9.51
CA SER A 322 -8.33 -17.36 -10.01
C SER A 322 -9.19 -18.38 -9.26
N LYS A 323 -10.49 -18.47 -9.58
CA LYS A 323 -11.39 -19.47 -8.97
C LYS A 323 -10.92 -20.90 -9.23
N GLU A 324 -10.24 -21.11 -10.35
CA GLU A 324 -9.64 -22.37 -10.77
C GLU A 324 -8.45 -22.76 -9.89
N ASP A 325 -7.87 -21.86 -9.10
CA ASP A 325 -6.75 -22.12 -8.18
C ASP A 325 -7.20 -22.52 -6.75
N ASN A 326 -8.50 -22.63 -6.50
CA ASN A 326 -9.03 -23.24 -5.26
C ASN A 326 -8.54 -24.68 -5.11
N ALA A 327 -7.72 -24.96 -4.09
CA ALA A 327 -7.08 -26.25 -3.86
C ALA A 327 -6.47 -26.36 -2.45
N ASP A 328 -6.10 -27.58 -2.05
CA ASP A 328 -5.21 -27.82 -0.92
C ASP A 328 -3.73 -27.84 -1.42
N TYR A 329 -2.90 -26.97 -0.85
CA TYR A 329 -1.47 -26.82 -1.18
C TYR A 329 -0.59 -27.40 -0.07
N GLU A 330 0.29 -28.34 -0.42
CA GLU A 330 1.04 -29.18 0.52
C GLU A 330 2.55 -29.00 0.32
N CYS A 331 3.25 -28.69 1.41
CA CYS A 331 4.70 -28.57 1.47
C CYS A 331 5.28 -29.89 2.01
N VAL A 332 6.03 -30.61 1.17
CA VAL A 332 6.50 -31.97 1.41
C VAL A 332 8.02 -32.03 1.39
N VAL A 333 8.62 -32.63 2.42
CA VAL A 333 10.07 -32.91 2.47
C VAL A 333 10.25 -34.41 2.68
N HIS A 334 11.07 -35.05 1.82
CA HIS A 334 11.37 -36.49 1.88
C HIS A 334 10.11 -37.38 1.97
N GLY A 335 9.05 -37.02 1.22
CA GLY A 335 7.77 -37.73 1.23
C GLY A 335 6.85 -37.46 2.42
N LYS A 336 7.28 -36.66 3.42
CA LYS A 336 6.45 -36.28 4.58
C LYS A 336 5.86 -34.89 4.39
N GLN A 337 4.53 -34.77 4.47
CA GLN A 337 3.83 -33.49 4.50
C GLN A 337 4.15 -32.75 5.81
N LEU A 338 4.70 -31.54 5.71
CA LEU A 338 5.05 -30.71 6.87
C LEU A 338 4.07 -29.55 7.08
N ILE A 339 3.61 -28.93 5.98
CA ILE A 339 2.67 -27.81 6.02
C ILE A 339 1.59 -28.05 4.98
N LYS A 340 0.34 -27.72 5.30
CA LYS A 340 -0.80 -27.77 4.38
C LYS A 340 -1.60 -26.48 4.47
N TYR A 341 -1.92 -25.91 3.33
CA TYR A 341 -2.76 -24.72 3.17
C TYR A 341 -4.03 -25.09 2.40
N ARG A 342 -5.11 -24.33 2.60
CA ARG A 342 -6.35 -24.42 1.83
C ARG A 342 -6.66 -23.06 1.24
N LEU A 343 -6.55 -22.91 -0.07
CA LEU A 343 -6.82 -21.65 -0.77
C LEU A 343 -8.30 -21.54 -1.14
N VAL A 344 -8.92 -20.40 -0.82
CA VAL A 344 -10.30 -20.06 -1.15
C VAL A 344 -10.37 -18.68 -1.82
N VAL A 345 -10.97 -18.61 -3.01
CA VAL A 345 -11.01 -17.43 -3.90
C VAL A 345 -12.45 -16.97 -4.15
N ASP A 346 -12.80 -15.73 -3.78
CA ASP A 346 -14.19 -15.21 -3.70
C ASP A 346 -14.56 -14.17 -4.80
N HIS A 347 -15.80 -14.26 -5.38
CA HIS A 347 -16.17 -13.71 -6.71
C HIS A 347 -17.63 -14.07 -7.20
N ASP A 348 -18.63 -13.13 -7.32
CA ASP A 348 -19.95 -13.37 -8.00
C ASP A 348 -20.69 -12.17 -8.73
N GLU A 349 -21.77 -12.41 -9.52
CA GLU A 349 -22.40 -11.59 -10.61
C GLU A 349 -23.79 -10.89 -10.30
N CYS A 350 -24.26 -9.85 -11.02
CA CYS A 350 -24.65 -8.51 -10.47
C CYS A 350 -26.11 -7.96 -10.42
N THR A 351 -26.50 -7.36 -9.26
CA THR A 351 -27.63 -6.38 -9.08
C THR A 351 -27.45 -5.48 -7.82
N GLN A 352 -28.19 -4.35 -7.66
CA GLN A 352 -28.10 -3.59 -6.38
C GLN A 352 -28.61 -4.45 -5.21
N PRO A 353 -27.79 -4.72 -4.19
CA PRO A 353 -27.98 -5.90 -3.38
C PRO A 353 -28.79 -5.66 -2.12
N ARG A 354 -29.81 -6.49 -1.92
CA ARG A 354 -30.65 -6.49 -0.71
C ARG A 354 -30.08 -7.36 0.43
N SER A 355 -28.92 -7.98 0.22
CA SER A 355 -28.16 -8.77 1.20
C SER A 355 -26.66 -8.77 0.88
N VAL A 356 -25.81 -9.11 1.85
CA VAL A 356 -24.34 -9.15 1.66
C VAL A 356 -23.93 -10.17 0.58
N GLN A 357 -24.64 -11.30 0.47
CA GLN A 357 -24.39 -12.28 -0.60
C GLN A 357 -24.74 -11.73 -1.98
N ALA A 358 -25.83 -10.95 -2.10
CA ALA A 358 -26.12 -10.24 -3.34
C ALA A 358 -25.08 -9.13 -3.63
N TYR A 359 -24.40 -8.53 -2.63
CA TYR A 359 -23.36 -7.53 -2.89
C TYR A 359 -22.08 -8.17 -3.41
N LYS A 360 -21.70 -9.31 -2.85
CA LYS A 360 -20.65 -10.14 -3.43
C LYS A 360 -21.03 -10.57 -4.84
N SER A 361 -22.31 -10.94 -5.04
CA SER A 361 -22.97 -11.11 -6.34
C SER A 361 -23.26 -9.78 -7.05
N CYS A 362 -22.22 -8.95 -7.20
CA CYS A 362 -22.26 -7.65 -7.84
C CYS A 362 -20.88 -7.23 -8.36
N GLN A 363 -19.84 -7.71 -7.70
CA GLN A 363 -18.46 -7.31 -7.95
C GLN A 363 -17.84 -8.02 -9.17
N ARG A 364 -18.12 -9.31 -9.48
CA ARG A 364 -17.64 -9.96 -10.75
C ARG A 364 -18.04 -9.15 -11.95
N GLU A 365 -19.34 -8.85 -12.05
CA GLU A 365 -19.92 -8.54 -13.37
C GLU A 365 -19.43 -7.18 -13.84
N TRP A 366 -19.19 -6.27 -12.90
CA TRP A 366 -18.51 -5.02 -13.15
C TRP A 366 -17.06 -5.22 -13.59
N CYS A 367 -16.28 -6.10 -12.93
CA CYS A 367 -14.93 -6.44 -13.40
C CYS A 367 -14.96 -7.05 -14.82
N LYS A 368 -15.87 -7.99 -15.09
CA LYS A 368 -16.03 -8.67 -16.38
C LYS A 368 -16.46 -7.72 -17.50
N LYS A 369 -17.40 -6.80 -17.23
CA LYS A 369 -17.80 -5.72 -18.16
C LYS A 369 -16.69 -4.69 -18.37
N ALA A 370 -15.90 -4.38 -17.35
CA ALA A 370 -14.76 -3.47 -17.47
C ALA A 370 -13.64 -4.06 -18.37
N ASP A 371 -13.36 -5.35 -18.28
CA ASP A 371 -12.36 -5.99 -19.13
C ASP A 371 -12.86 -6.18 -20.58
N GLN A 372 -14.16 -6.45 -20.78
CA GLN A 372 -14.77 -6.40 -22.11
C GLN A 372 -14.70 -5.00 -22.75
N TYR A 373 -14.92 -3.95 -21.95
CA TYR A 373 -14.78 -2.55 -22.41
C TYR A 373 -13.34 -2.22 -22.81
N LYS A 374 -12.34 -2.65 -22.03
CA LYS A 374 -10.91 -2.48 -22.38
C LYS A 374 -10.55 -3.19 -23.68
N ALA A 375 -11.07 -4.41 -23.89
CA ALA A 375 -10.83 -5.17 -25.13
C ALA A 375 -11.42 -4.45 -26.36
N ALA A 376 -12.69 -4.03 -26.30
CA ALA A 376 -13.33 -3.28 -27.38
C ALA A 376 -12.62 -1.94 -27.68
N LEU A 377 -12.06 -1.29 -26.65
CA LEU A 377 -11.26 -0.08 -26.81
C LEU A 377 -9.92 -0.37 -27.52
N ALA A 378 -9.27 -1.49 -27.20
CA ALA A 378 -8.05 -1.94 -27.89
C ALA A 378 -8.32 -2.27 -29.37
N ASP A 379 -9.39 -3.00 -29.67
CA ASP A 379 -9.81 -3.32 -31.05
C ASP A 379 -10.09 -2.05 -31.87
N TRP A 380 -10.74 -1.04 -31.26
CA TRP A 380 -10.97 0.26 -31.87
C TRP A 380 -9.66 1.03 -32.13
N HIS A 381 -8.72 1.00 -31.18
CA HIS A 381 -7.40 1.60 -31.36
C HIS A 381 -6.60 0.93 -32.48
N ASP A 382 -6.65 -0.40 -32.60
CA ASP A 382 -5.96 -1.13 -33.67
C ASP A 382 -6.63 -0.95 -35.04
N ALA A 383 -7.96 -0.91 -35.10
CA ALA A 383 -8.68 -0.52 -36.31
C ALA A 383 -8.30 0.91 -36.75
N LYS A 384 -8.19 1.85 -35.80
CA LYS A 384 -7.75 3.22 -36.06
C LYS A 384 -6.30 3.31 -36.54
N ARG A 385 -5.38 2.51 -36.00
CA ARG A 385 -3.99 2.42 -36.48
C ARG A 385 -3.91 1.84 -37.90
N ARG A 386 -4.66 0.76 -38.19
CA ARG A 386 -4.71 0.15 -39.52
C ARG A 386 -5.24 1.13 -40.57
N ASN A 387 -6.33 1.84 -40.28
CA ASN A 387 -6.87 2.86 -41.19
C ASN A 387 -5.91 4.05 -41.39
N ALA A 388 -5.10 4.41 -40.39
CA ALA A 388 -4.06 5.43 -40.53
C ALA A 388 -2.89 4.97 -41.43
N GLN A 389 -2.56 3.66 -41.44
CA GLN A 389 -1.53 3.10 -42.32
C GLN A 389 -1.98 3.05 -43.79
N CYS A 390 -3.27 2.81 -44.05
CA CYS A 390 -3.84 2.89 -45.40
C CYS A 390 -3.69 4.28 -46.05
N MET A 391 -3.70 5.36 -45.24
CA MET A 391 -3.55 6.74 -45.72
C MET A 391 -2.12 7.14 -46.08
N VAL A 392 -1.11 6.31 -45.79
CA VAL A 392 0.31 6.59 -46.08
C VAL A 392 0.78 5.90 -47.35
N ASN A 393 0.35 4.65 -47.59
CA ASN A 393 0.82 3.85 -48.72
C ASN A 393 0.16 4.19 -50.07
N ASP A 394 -0.93 4.95 -50.08
CA ASP A 394 -1.71 5.25 -51.31
C ASP A 394 -1.11 6.39 -52.17
N SER A 395 0.05 6.94 -51.78
CA SER A 395 0.73 8.00 -52.53
C SER A 395 1.78 7.49 -53.54
N THR A 396 2.06 6.18 -53.57
CA THR A 396 3.00 5.57 -54.54
C THR A 396 2.58 4.18 -55.04
N SER A 397 1.46 4.06 -55.76
CA SER A 397 1.38 3.13 -56.90
C SER A 397 0.17 3.34 -57.83
N HIS A 398 0.47 3.73 -59.06
CA HIS A 398 -0.29 3.46 -60.29
C HIS A 398 -1.77 3.89 -60.42
N LEU A 399 -1.94 5.02 -61.15
CA LEU A 399 -3.06 5.18 -62.07
C LEU A 399 -3.19 3.95 -62.99
N HIS A 400 -4.37 3.33 -63.07
CA HIS A 400 -4.99 2.98 -64.36
C HIS A 400 -6.42 2.42 -64.23
N ASN A 401 -7.36 3.03 -64.97
CA ASN A 401 -8.52 2.42 -65.66
C ASN A 401 -9.56 1.63 -64.82
N ARG A 402 -10.88 1.67 -65.06
CA ARG A 402 -11.75 2.06 -66.20
C ARG A 402 -13.12 2.48 -65.60
N ILE A 403 -13.91 3.39 -66.19
CA ILE A 403 -15.04 3.10 -67.12
C ILE A 403 -15.86 1.89 -66.64
N GLU A 404 -17.14 2.02 -66.29
CA GLU A 404 -18.21 2.80 -66.95
C GLU A 404 -19.20 3.43 -65.94
#